data_AF-A0A960IWP7-F1
#
_entry.id   AF-A0A960IWP7-F1
#
_cell.length_a   1.000
_cell.length_b   1.000
_cell.length_c   1.000
_cell.angle_alpha   90.00
_cell.angle_beta   90.00
_cell.angle_gamma   90.00
#
_symmetry.space_group_name_H-M   'P 1'
#
loop_
_entity.id
_entity.type
_entity.pdbx_description
1 polymer ?
#
loop_
_entity_poly.entity_id
_entity_poly.type
_entity_poly.pdbx_seq_one_letter_code
_entity_poly.pdbx_strand_id
1 'polypeptide(L)'
;PEATVLVVGTLSKTLGSLGGFVAGPAAYTELLTSTARSFIFTTATPPADAAAARAALGVLRSAEGDALLARLAAHVDRLRPGHPSPILPVLLGDEARAVAVADDLLERGLLVPAIRPPTVAPGTCRLRIALSAAHTDEQVDALADALAELGCAA
;
A
#
# COMPACT_ATOMS: atom_id res chain seq x y z
N PRO A 1 26.92 17.21 -11.24
CA PRO A 1 26.77 16.18 -10.18
C PRO A 1 25.70 15.17 -10.60
N GLU A 2 26.13 14.04 -11.17
CA GLU A 2 25.21 12.92 -11.46
C GLU A 2 24.56 12.45 -10.15
N ALA A 3 23.25 12.25 -10.18
CA ALA A 3 22.44 12.10 -8.98
C ALA A 3 22.91 10.94 -8.08
N THR A 4 23.35 11.29 -6.87
CA THR A 4 23.81 10.40 -5.79
C THR A 4 22.65 9.76 -5.03
N VAL A 5 21.60 9.31 -5.73
CA VAL A 5 20.36 8.86 -5.09
C VAL A 5 20.27 7.33 -5.12
N LEU A 6 20.06 6.75 -3.95
CA LEU A 6 19.64 5.35 -3.80
C LEU A 6 18.12 5.31 -3.61
N VAL A 7 17.46 4.50 -4.42
CA VAL A 7 16.03 4.19 -4.27
C VAL A 7 15.90 2.86 -3.56
N VAL A 8 15.26 2.88 -2.40
CA VAL A 8 14.93 1.68 -1.63
C VAL A 8 13.46 1.36 -1.87
N GLY A 9 13.16 0.11 -2.20
CA GLY A 9 11.80 -0.32 -2.48
C GLY A 9 11.52 -1.72 -1.96
N THR A 10 10.25 -2.11 -2.07
CA THR A 10 9.75 -3.42 -1.64
C THR A 10 9.08 -4.13 -2.80
N LEU A 11 9.17 -5.47 -2.80
CA LEU A 11 8.48 -6.34 -3.72
C LEU A 11 7.13 -6.82 -3.17
N SER A 12 6.79 -6.52 -1.91
CA SER A 12 5.61 -7.07 -1.21
C SER A 12 4.35 -6.22 -1.19
N LYS A 13 4.33 -5.15 -1.98
CA LYS A 13 3.13 -4.30 -2.16
C LYS A 13 2.58 -4.50 -3.57
N THR A 14 2.73 -3.51 -4.44
CA THR A 14 2.23 -3.53 -5.81
C THR A 14 2.69 -4.76 -6.61
N LEU A 15 3.91 -5.24 -6.36
CA LEU A 15 4.47 -6.39 -7.09
C LEU A 15 4.04 -7.76 -6.54
N GLY A 16 3.27 -7.81 -5.43
CA GLY A 16 2.64 -9.03 -4.94
C GLY A 16 3.59 -10.19 -4.61
N SER A 17 4.85 -9.91 -4.32
CA SER A 17 5.91 -10.91 -4.06
C SER A 17 6.55 -10.68 -2.69
N LEU A 18 7.78 -11.16 -2.48
CA LEU A 18 8.53 -11.03 -1.24
C LEU A 18 9.93 -10.46 -1.52
N GLY A 19 10.35 -9.52 -0.66
CA GLY A 19 11.70 -8.96 -0.69
C GLY A 19 11.74 -7.44 -0.74
N GLY A 20 12.97 -6.92 -0.80
CA GLY A 20 13.28 -5.51 -0.97
C GLY A 20 14.45 -5.33 -1.93
N PHE A 21 14.61 -4.12 -2.43
CA PHE A 21 15.70 -3.79 -3.35
C PHE A 21 16.28 -2.42 -3.05
N VAL A 22 17.52 -2.23 -3.50
CA VAL A 22 18.18 -0.92 -3.61
C VAL A 22 18.58 -0.75 -5.06
N ALA A 23 18.24 0.39 -5.66
CA ALA A 23 18.62 0.76 -7.03
C ALA A 23 19.32 2.12 -7.01
N GLY A 24 20.39 2.27 -7.79
CA GLY A 24 21.16 3.51 -7.88
C GLY A 24 22.49 3.29 -8.60
N PRO A 25 23.46 4.22 -8.47
CA PRO A 25 24.75 4.11 -9.15
C PRO A 25 25.54 2.86 -8.71
N ALA A 26 26.21 2.23 -9.66
CA ALA A 26 26.91 0.96 -9.48
C ALA A 26 27.87 0.96 -8.28
N ALA A 27 28.67 2.03 -8.12
CA ALA A 27 29.62 2.16 -7.02
C ALA A 27 28.96 2.00 -5.63
N TYR A 28 27.71 2.47 -5.46
CA TYR A 28 26.99 2.33 -4.20
C TYR A 28 26.38 0.93 -4.04
N THR A 29 25.77 0.38 -5.09
CA THR A 29 25.17 -0.96 -5.01
C THR A 29 26.24 -2.04 -4.81
N GLU A 30 27.39 -1.94 -5.47
CA GLU A 30 28.53 -2.85 -5.32
C GLU A 30 29.14 -2.78 -3.92
N LEU A 31 29.27 -1.57 -3.36
CA LEU A 31 29.70 -1.38 -1.98
C LEU A 31 28.72 -2.07 -1.02
N LEU A 32 27.41 -1.88 -1.20
CA LEU A 32 26.39 -2.51 -0.36
C LEU A 32 26.43 -4.03 -0.47
N THR A 33 26.53 -4.60 -1.67
CA THR A 33 26.68 -6.04 -1.88
C THR A 33 27.90 -6.61 -1.15
N SER A 34 28.98 -5.83 -1.05
CA SER A 34 30.25 -6.27 -0.44
C SER A 34 30.39 -5.98 1.06
N THR A 35 29.55 -5.10 1.62
CA THR A 35 29.71 -4.62 3.01
C THR A 35 28.46 -4.76 3.88
N ALA A 36 27.26 -4.81 3.28
CA ALA A 36 26.02 -4.88 4.05
C ALA A 36 25.82 -6.27 4.66
N ARG A 37 26.00 -6.36 5.97
CA ARG A 37 25.79 -7.60 6.75
C ARG A 37 24.41 -8.21 6.52
N SER A 38 23.37 -7.39 6.38
CA SER A 38 22.00 -7.82 6.13
C SER A 38 21.79 -8.41 4.74
N PHE A 39 22.70 -8.16 3.78
CA PHE A 39 22.71 -8.79 2.47
C PHE A 39 23.59 -10.04 2.46
N ILE A 40 24.77 -9.99 3.09
CA ILE A 40 25.77 -11.07 3.07
C ILE A 40 25.36 -12.24 3.96
N PHE A 41 24.83 -11.98 5.15
CA PHE A 41 24.53 -12.99 6.17
C PHE A 41 23.04 -13.33 6.22
N THR A 42 22.44 -13.51 5.05
CA THR A 42 21.06 -13.99 4.90
C THR A 42 20.95 -14.95 3.73
N THR A 43 19.91 -15.77 3.72
CA THR A 43 19.60 -16.62 2.56
C THR A 43 18.98 -15.77 1.45
N ALA A 44 19.38 -16.02 0.20
CA ALA A 44 18.83 -15.32 -0.95
C ALA A 44 17.32 -15.52 -1.08
N THR A 45 16.64 -14.55 -1.72
CA THR A 45 15.22 -14.63 -2.05
C THR A 45 14.90 -15.92 -2.82
N PRO A 46 13.83 -16.65 -2.47
CA PRO A 46 13.43 -17.85 -3.21
C PRO A 46 13.25 -17.57 -4.71
N PRO A 47 13.67 -18.48 -5.60
CA PRO A 47 13.55 -18.27 -7.05
C PRO A 47 12.12 -17.99 -7.52
N ALA A 48 11.12 -18.60 -6.87
CA ALA A 48 9.71 -18.37 -7.18
C ALA A 48 9.28 -16.92 -6.91
N ASP A 49 9.66 -16.36 -5.76
CA ASP A 49 9.35 -14.97 -5.40
C ASP A 49 10.04 -13.99 -6.35
N ALA A 50 11.31 -14.23 -6.67
CA ALA A 50 12.06 -13.42 -7.62
C ALA A 50 11.42 -13.44 -9.03
N ALA A 51 10.98 -14.61 -9.49
CA ALA A 51 10.28 -14.76 -10.76
C ALA A 51 8.92 -14.04 -10.76
N ALA A 52 8.13 -14.18 -9.70
CA ALA A 52 6.84 -13.51 -9.54
C ALA A 52 7.01 -11.98 -9.55
N ALA A 53 7.99 -11.45 -8.81
CA ALA A 53 8.29 -10.01 -8.80
C ALA A 53 8.70 -9.51 -10.19
N ARG A 54 9.51 -10.28 -10.93
CA ARG A 54 9.92 -9.93 -12.30
C ARG A 54 8.73 -9.92 -13.27
N ALA A 55 7.83 -10.88 -13.15
CA ALA A 55 6.62 -10.96 -13.96
C ALA A 55 5.68 -9.78 -13.66
N ALA A 56 5.42 -9.50 -12.39
CA ALA A 56 4.60 -8.36 -11.96
C ALA A 56 5.17 -7.01 -12.44
N LEU A 57 6.50 -6.84 -12.41
CA LEU A 57 7.16 -5.66 -12.96
C LEU A 57 6.97 -5.56 -14.49
N GLY A 58 6.93 -6.69 -15.20
CA GLY A 58 6.59 -6.75 -16.62
C GLY A 58 5.18 -6.24 -16.90
N VAL A 59 4.19 -6.70 -16.12
CA VAL A 59 2.80 -6.23 -16.22
C VAL A 59 2.70 -4.74 -15.92
N LEU A 60 3.34 -4.27 -14.84
CA LEU A 60 3.33 -2.87 -14.42
C LEU A 60 3.87 -1.91 -15.51
N ARG A 61 4.79 -2.37 -16.35
CA ARG A 61 5.39 -1.58 -17.45
C ARG A 61 4.65 -1.71 -18.79
N SER A 62 3.53 -2.39 -18.81
CA SER A 62 2.73 -2.63 -20.01
C SER A 62 1.45 -1.78 -20.02
N ALA A 63 0.74 -1.79 -21.14
CA ALA A 63 -0.57 -1.13 -21.26
C ALA A 63 -1.61 -1.68 -20.25
N GLU A 64 -1.48 -2.95 -19.85
CA GLU A 64 -2.31 -3.51 -18.77
C GLU A 64 -2.03 -2.81 -17.43
N GLY A 65 -0.75 -2.58 -17.12
CA GLY A 65 -0.32 -1.82 -15.94
C GLY A 65 -0.85 -0.40 -15.94
N ASP A 66 -0.78 0.30 -17.07
CA ASP A 66 -1.33 1.66 -17.23
C ASP A 66 -2.84 1.69 -16.97
N ALA A 67 -3.59 0.70 -17.49
CA ALA A 67 -5.02 0.56 -17.26
C ALA A 67 -5.35 0.27 -15.78
N LEU A 68 -4.59 -0.59 -15.11
CA LEU A 68 -4.76 -0.87 -13.69
C LEU A 68 -4.48 0.36 -12.82
N LEU A 69 -3.45 1.15 -13.14
CA LEU A 69 -3.13 2.40 -12.45
C LEU A 69 -4.22 3.45 -12.64
N ALA A 70 -4.73 3.60 -13.87
CA ALA A 70 -5.85 4.50 -14.15
C ALA A 70 -7.12 4.09 -13.39
N ARG A 71 -7.44 2.79 -13.35
CA ARG A 71 -8.57 2.26 -12.58
C ARG A 71 -8.41 2.52 -11.08
N LEU A 72 -7.22 2.30 -10.53
CA LEU A 72 -6.94 2.60 -9.13
C LEU A 72 -7.10 4.09 -8.82
N ALA A 73 -6.60 4.97 -9.70
CA ALA A 73 -6.79 6.41 -9.54
C ALA A 73 -8.27 6.80 -9.57
N ALA A 74 -9.06 6.21 -10.46
CA ALA A 74 -10.50 6.42 -10.51
C ALA A 74 -11.22 5.96 -9.22
N HIS A 75 -10.83 4.82 -8.63
CA HIS A 75 -11.38 4.42 -7.33
C HIS A 75 -11.03 5.39 -6.21
N VAL A 76 -9.81 5.95 -6.22
CA VAL A 76 -9.40 6.98 -5.25
C VAL A 76 -10.25 8.23 -5.41
N ASP A 77 -10.39 8.75 -6.63
CA ASP A 77 -11.19 9.94 -6.89
C ASP A 77 -12.67 9.73 -6.58
N ARG A 78 -13.18 8.51 -6.80
CA ARG A 78 -14.56 8.14 -6.45
C ARG A 78 -14.83 8.23 -4.96
N LEU A 79 -13.89 7.77 -4.12
CA LEU A 79 -14.04 7.78 -2.66
C LEU A 79 -13.65 9.14 -2.05
N ARG A 80 -12.58 9.76 -2.57
CA ARG A 80 -12.04 11.04 -2.09
C ARG A 80 -11.38 11.82 -3.24
N PRO A 81 -12.15 12.66 -3.95
CA PRO A 81 -11.66 13.43 -5.09
C PRO A 81 -10.38 14.21 -4.79
N GLY A 82 -9.37 14.09 -5.66
CA GLY A 82 -8.12 14.83 -5.57
C GLY A 82 -7.14 14.31 -4.51
N HIS A 83 -7.42 13.17 -3.86
CA HIS A 83 -6.49 12.56 -2.92
C HIS A 83 -5.29 11.94 -3.67
N PRO A 84 -4.03 12.20 -3.26
CA PRO A 84 -2.85 11.89 -4.07
C PRO A 84 -2.38 10.43 -3.99
N SER A 85 -3.06 9.55 -3.24
CA SER A 85 -2.62 8.16 -3.05
C SER A 85 -3.76 7.16 -2.83
N PRO A 86 -3.55 5.86 -3.08
CA PRO A 86 -4.53 4.81 -2.86
C PRO A 86 -4.71 4.39 -1.39
N ILE A 87 -3.99 5.03 -0.46
CA ILE A 87 -4.13 4.78 0.97
C ILE A 87 -4.86 5.98 1.58
N LEU A 88 -6.13 5.80 1.95
CA LEU A 88 -7.00 6.86 2.46
C LEU A 88 -7.17 6.72 3.99
N PRO A 89 -6.69 7.69 4.78
CA PRO A 89 -6.90 7.68 6.21
C PRO A 89 -8.21 8.39 6.61
N VAL A 90 -9.05 7.70 7.38
CA VAL A 90 -10.24 8.28 8.04
C VAL A 90 -9.90 8.54 9.51
N LEU A 91 -9.69 9.79 9.89
CA LEU A 91 -9.32 10.14 11.27
C LEU A 91 -10.52 10.02 12.21
N LEU A 92 -10.37 9.20 13.25
CA LEU A 92 -11.41 8.99 14.27
C LEU A 92 -10.95 9.47 15.65
N GLY A 93 -9.64 9.59 15.86
CA GLY A 93 -9.01 10.14 17.06
C GLY A 93 -8.99 9.14 18.21
N ASP A 94 -10.17 8.73 18.67
CA ASP A 94 -10.37 7.79 19.77
C ASP A 94 -10.17 6.33 19.33
N GLU A 95 -9.59 5.52 20.21
CA GLU A 95 -9.30 4.11 19.94
C GLU A 95 -10.57 3.26 19.94
N ALA A 96 -11.45 3.43 20.93
CA ALA A 96 -12.67 2.64 21.03
C ALA A 96 -13.60 2.93 19.84
N ARG A 97 -13.73 4.21 19.45
CA ARG A 97 -14.44 4.60 18.22
C ARG A 97 -13.83 3.96 16.98
N ALA A 98 -12.50 3.97 16.84
CA ALA A 98 -11.86 3.40 15.66
C ALA A 98 -12.10 1.90 15.53
N VAL A 99 -12.04 1.17 16.63
CA VAL A 99 -12.32 -0.28 16.66
C VAL A 99 -13.81 -0.53 16.37
N ALA A 100 -14.73 0.18 17.05
CA ALA A 100 -16.16 -0.01 16.84
C ALA A 100 -16.60 0.24 15.39
N VAL A 101 -16.06 1.28 14.75
CA VAL A 101 -16.34 1.56 13.33
C VAL A 101 -15.74 0.48 12.41
N ALA A 102 -14.53 -0.01 12.70
CA ALA A 102 -13.92 -1.09 11.92
C ALA A 102 -14.69 -2.41 12.05
N ASP A 103 -15.21 -2.72 13.24
CA ASP A 103 -16.03 -3.91 13.50
C ASP A 103 -17.38 -3.82 12.78
N ASP A 104 -18.05 -2.65 12.81
CA ASP A 104 -19.30 -2.42 12.06
C ASP A 104 -19.10 -2.56 10.54
N LEU A 105 -18.01 -2.00 10.00
CA LEU A 105 -17.63 -2.20 8.59
C LEU A 105 -17.40 -3.68 8.28
N LEU A 106 -16.74 -4.42 9.18
CA LEU A 106 -16.49 -5.85 9.01
C LEU A 106 -17.80 -6.66 8.98
N GLU A 107 -18.77 -6.34 9.84
CA GLU A 107 -20.10 -6.96 9.84
C GLU A 107 -20.85 -6.74 8.51
N ARG A 108 -20.57 -5.62 7.82
CA ARG A 108 -21.06 -5.32 6.46
C ARG A 108 -20.23 -5.98 5.35
N GLY A 109 -19.22 -6.77 5.69
CA GLY A 109 -18.31 -7.42 4.74
C GLY A 109 -17.17 -6.54 4.21
N LEU A 110 -16.93 -5.37 4.84
CA LEU A 110 -15.87 -4.43 4.47
C LEU A 110 -14.72 -4.50 5.47
N LEU A 111 -13.64 -5.21 5.11
CA LEU A 111 -12.45 -5.29 5.94
C LEU A 111 -11.62 -3.99 5.86
N VAL A 112 -11.82 -3.08 6.80
CA VAL A 112 -11.04 -1.83 6.91
C VAL A 112 -10.37 -1.75 8.28
N PRO A 113 -9.04 -1.93 8.39
CA PRO A 113 -8.38 -2.02 9.68
C PRO A 113 -8.31 -0.65 10.39
N ALA A 114 -8.63 -0.65 11.68
CA ALA A 114 -8.33 0.43 12.60
C ALA A 114 -6.83 0.44 12.95
N ILE A 115 -6.17 1.57 12.75
CA ILE A 115 -4.79 1.81 13.14
C ILE A 115 -4.78 2.66 14.41
N ARG A 116 -4.11 2.14 15.44
CA ARG A 116 -4.08 2.66 16.81
C ARG A 116 -2.65 2.63 17.38
N PRO A 117 -2.39 3.27 18.53
CA PRO A 117 -1.10 3.14 19.21
C PRO A 117 -0.66 1.67 19.38
N PRO A 118 0.64 1.35 19.27
CA PRO A 118 1.78 2.28 19.09
C PRO A 118 2.04 2.69 17.63
N THR A 119 1.24 2.23 16.67
CA THR A 119 1.48 2.50 15.23
C THR A 119 1.23 3.95 14.84
N VAL A 120 0.31 4.62 15.53
CA VAL A 120 0.01 6.05 15.40
C VAL A 120 0.05 6.73 16.77
N ALA A 121 0.25 8.05 16.80
CA ALA A 121 0.24 8.81 18.04
C ALA A 121 -1.12 8.71 18.75
N PRO A 122 -1.16 8.70 20.10
CA PRO A 122 -2.41 8.77 20.85
C PRO A 122 -3.30 9.93 20.40
N GLY A 123 -4.61 9.70 20.35
CA GLY A 123 -5.58 10.70 19.85
C GLY A 123 -5.59 10.87 18.32
N THR A 124 -4.86 10.03 17.57
CA THR A 124 -4.83 10.06 16.09
C THR A 124 -5.19 8.71 15.46
N CYS A 125 -5.99 7.90 16.18
CA CYS A 125 -6.53 6.64 15.68
C CYS A 125 -7.32 6.88 14.38
N ARG A 126 -7.23 5.94 13.45
CA ARG A 126 -7.79 6.10 12.10
C ARG A 126 -8.12 4.77 11.46
N LEU A 127 -9.08 4.76 10.56
CA LEU A 127 -9.18 3.67 9.59
C LEU A 127 -8.11 3.88 8.52
N ARG A 128 -7.50 2.78 8.05
CA ARG A 128 -6.58 2.81 6.90
C ARG A 128 -7.18 2.05 5.74
N ILE A 129 -7.88 2.78 4.88
CA ILE A 129 -8.42 2.24 3.63
C ILE A 129 -7.27 2.10 2.64
N ALA A 130 -7.14 0.93 2.01
CA ALA A 130 -6.16 0.67 0.97
C ALA A 130 -6.89 0.16 -0.27
N LEU A 131 -7.09 1.04 -1.25
CA LEU A 131 -7.78 0.70 -2.49
C LEU A 131 -6.86 -0.10 -3.42
N SER A 132 -7.49 -0.94 -4.24
CA SER A 132 -6.86 -1.76 -5.26
C SER A 132 -7.59 -1.57 -6.59
N ALA A 133 -6.88 -1.73 -7.70
CA ALA A 133 -7.49 -1.81 -9.03
C ALA A 133 -8.44 -3.03 -9.15
N ALA A 134 -8.25 -4.05 -8.32
CA ALA A 134 -9.08 -5.24 -8.29
C ALA A 134 -10.45 -5.04 -7.63
N HIS A 135 -10.68 -3.93 -6.92
CA HIS A 135 -12.02 -3.63 -6.44
C HIS A 135 -12.96 -3.36 -7.61
N THR A 136 -14.23 -3.70 -7.42
CA THR A 136 -15.32 -3.27 -8.31
C THR A 136 -15.79 -1.88 -7.90
N ASP A 137 -16.45 -1.19 -8.83
CA ASP A 137 -17.00 0.15 -8.57
C ASP A 137 -18.07 0.07 -7.46
N GLU A 138 -18.86 -1.00 -7.46
CA GLU A 138 -19.88 -1.28 -6.45
C GLU A 138 -19.28 -1.51 -5.05
N GLN A 139 -18.12 -2.14 -4.95
CA GLN A 139 -17.41 -2.28 -3.66
C GLN A 139 -16.92 -0.94 -3.12
N VAL A 140 -16.48 -0.04 -4.01
CA VAL A 140 -16.03 1.30 -3.62
C VAL A 140 -17.23 2.16 -3.19
N ASP A 141 -18.36 2.05 -3.90
CA ASP A 141 -19.62 2.71 -3.51
C ASP A 141 -20.14 2.21 -2.17
N ALA A 142 -20.21 0.90 -1.98
CA ALA A 142 -20.65 0.31 -0.71
C ALA A 142 -19.79 0.77 0.47
N LEU A 143 -18.48 0.95 0.26
CA LEU A 143 -17.60 1.53 1.26
C LEU A 143 -17.92 3.01 1.52
N ALA A 144 -18.13 3.81 0.47
CA ALA A 144 -18.47 5.22 0.62
C ALA A 144 -19.78 5.42 1.39
N ASP A 145 -20.82 4.64 1.05
CA ASP A 145 -22.13 4.67 1.71
C ASP A 145 -22.01 4.26 3.18
N ALA A 146 -21.30 3.17 3.47
CA ALA A 146 -21.12 2.71 4.85
C ALA A 146 -20.35 3.74 5.72
N LEU A 147 -19.33 4.40 5.15
CA LEU A 147 -18.61 5.47 5.85
C LEU A 147 -19.54 6.67 6.12
N ALA A 148 -20.37 7.06 5.16
CA ALA A 148 -21.33 8.15 5.32
C ALA A 148 -22.37 7.85 6.42
N GLU A 149 -22.93 6.64 6.44
CA GLU A 149 -23.87 6.18 7.47
C GLU A 149 -23.25 6.20 8.88
N LEU A 150 -21.96 5.85 8.98
CA LEU A 150 -21.21 5.87 10.25
C LEU A 150 -20.68 7.27 10.63
N GLY A 151 -21.06 8.31 9.88
CA GLY A 151 -20.63 9.69 10.14
C GLY A 151 -19.13 9.88 10.00
N CYS A 152 -18.49 9.12 9.11
CA CYS A 152 -17.07 9.15 8.81
C CYS A 152 -16.82 9.88 7.49
N ALA A 153 -15.95 10.89 7.50
CA ALA A 153 -15.52 11.56 6.27
C ALA A 153 -14.26 10.87 5.71
N ALA A 154 -14.36 10.36 4.48
CA ALA A 154 -13.26 9.69 3.77
C ALA A 154 -12.12 10.64 3.38
#